data_AF-A0AA95GA65-F1
#
_entry.id   AF-A0AA95GA65-F1
#
_cell.length_a   1.000
_cell.length_b   1.000
_cell.length_c   1.000
_cell.angle_alpha   90.00
_cell.angle_beta   90.00
_cell.angle_gamma   90.00
#
_symmetry.space_group_name_H-M   'P 1'
#
loop_
_entity.id
_entity.type
_entity.pdbx_description
1 polymer ?
#
loop_
_entity_poly.entity_id
_entity_poly.type
_entity_poly.pdbx_seq_one_letter_code
_entity_poly.pdbx_strand_id
1 'polypeptide(L)'
;MTIRLKNVDDVFKEFLSEEEIAAADKEAEQELETLRLLQEDISKFVSKVMAENNLGFRSFAKEHDLSLSMASKILKGSGNLTLETIAHIAYCNGKKAHIVFTD
;
A
#
# COMPACT_ATOMS: atom_id res chain seq x y z
N MET A 1 17.51 -20.58 34.19
CA MET A 1 16.52 -19.51 34.36
C MET A 1 15.98 -19.20 32.98
N THR A 2 14.73 -19.55 32.69
CA THR A 2 14.14 -19.32 31.36
C THR A 2 13.35 -18.01 31.43
N ILE A 3 13.82 -16.97 30.75
CA ILE A 3 13.08 -15.71 30.66
C ILE A 3 11.88 -15.98 29.74
N ARG A 4 10.68 -16.02 30.31
CA ARG A 4 9.44 -15.98 29.53
C ARG A 4 9.13 -14.52 29.22
N LEU A 5 9.32 -14.14 27.96
CA LEU A 5 8.85 -12.85 27.46
C LEU A 5 7.32 -12.89 27.45
N LYS A 6 6.67 -11.89 28.06
CA LYS A 6 5.21 -11.73 27.96
C LYS A 6 4.86 -11.40 26.50
N ASN A 7 3.78 -11.97 25.98
CA ASN A 7 3.25 -11.55 24.69
C ASN A 7 2.75 -10.10 24.82
N VAL A 8 2.94 -9.31 23.77
CA VAL A 8 2.52 -7.91 23.70
C VAL A 8 1.02 -7.78 23.96
N ASP A 9 0.21 -8.70 23.43
CA ASP A 9 -1.24 -8.73 23.65
C ASP A 9 -1.61 -8.94 25.12
N ASP A 10 -0.84 -9.77 25.84
CA ASP A 10 -1.05 -10.03 27.26
C ASP A 10 -0.67 -8.82 28.10
N VAL A 11 0.32 -8.03 27.64
CA VAL A 11 0.70 -6.76 28.28
C VAL A 11 -0.38 -5.70 28.05
N PHE A 12 -0.95 -5.60 26.84
CA PHE A 12 -1.99 -4.61 26.57
C PHE A 12 -3.25 -4.82 27.42
N LYS A 13 -3.64 -6.08 27.68
CA LYS A 13 -4.76 -6.41 28.58
C LYS A 13 -4.53 -6.01 30.04
N GLU A 14 -3.28 -5.74 30.45
CA GLU A 14 -2.97 -5.23 31.80
C GLU A 14 -3.24 -3.72 31.91
N PHE A 15 -3.34 -3.00 30.79
CA PHE A 15 -3.46 -1.53 30.77
C PHE A 15 -4.67 -0.98 30.01
N LEU A 16 -5.29 -1.78 29.13
CA LEU A 16 -6.42 -1.40 28.30
C LEU A 16 -7.57 -2.38 28.51
N SER A 17 -8.79 -1.85 28.51
CA SER A 17 -10.00 -2.65 28.46
C SER A 17 -10.18 -3.30 27.08
N GLU A 18 -10.94 -4.40 27.03
CA GLU A 18 -11.28 -5.05 25.75
C GLU A 18 -12.01 -4.09 24.80
N GLU A 19 -12.79 -3.14 25.33
CA GLU A 19 -13.49 -2.11 24.55
C GLU A 19 -12.52 -1.11 23.91
N GLU A 20 -11.49 -0.68 24.64
CA GLU A 20 -10.46 0.23 24.12
C GLU A 20 -9.60 -0.45 23.04
N ILE A 21 -9.27 -1.73 23.22
CA ILE A 21 -8.55 -2.52 22.23
C ILE A 21 -9.40 -2.66 20.95
N ALA A 22 -10.67 -3.06 21.10
CA ALA A 22 -11.57 -3.23 19.96
C ALA A 22 -11.84 -1.91 19.21
N ALA A 23 -11.91 -0.78 19.92
CA ALA A 23 -12.05 0.53 19.30
C ALA A 23 -10.80 0.91 18.48
N ALA A 24 -9.61 0.68 19.03
CA ALA A 24 -8.34 0.94 18.33
C ALA A 24 -8.16 0.05 17.10
N ASP A 25 -8.49 -1.25 17.21
CA ASP A 25 -8.43 -2.18 16.08
C ASP A 25 -9.39 -1.75 14.96
N LYS A 26 -10.60 -1.32 15.31
CA LYS A 26 -11.58 -0.82 14.33
C LYS A 26 -11.10 0.44 13.61
N GLU A 27 -10.48 1.38 14.32
CA GLU A 27 -9.90 2.59 13.72
C GLU A 27 -8.76 2.23 12.75
N ALA A 28 -7.87 1.33 13.16
CA ALA A 28 -6.78 0.84 12.33
C ALA A 28 -7.28 0.11 11.08
N GLU A 29 -8.35 -0.69 11.18
CA GLU A 29 -8.98 -1.35 10.04
C GLU A 29 -9.54 -0.34 9.02
N GLN A 30 -10.16 0.75 9.49
CA GLN A 30 -10.69 1.81 8.62
C GLN A 30 -9.58 2.58 7.90
N GLU A 31 -8.49 2.90 8.60
CA GLU A 31 -7.31 3.52 7.99
C GLU A 31 -6.66 2.59 6.96
N LEU A 32 -6.52 1.30 7.31
CA LEU A 32 -5.96 0.28 6.43
C LEU A 32 -6.80 0.11 5.16
N GLU A 33 -8.13 0.12 5.28
CA GLU A 33 -9.02 0.03 4.13
C GLU A 33 -8.84 1.23 3.19
N THR A 34 -8.74 2.44 3.74
CA THR A 34 -8.47 3.65 2.95
C THR A 34 -7.13 3.55 2.20
N LEU A 35 -6.09 3.04 2.87
CA LEU A 35 -4.79 2.80 2.24
C LEU A 35 -4.87 1.74 1.13
N ARG A 36 -5.63 0.65 1.35
CA ARG A 36 -5.81 -0.40 0.33
C ARG A 36 -6.48 0.14 -0.92
N LEU A 37 -7.51 0.97 -0.77
CA LEU A 37 -8.20 1.59 -1.90
C LEU A 37 -7.22 2.42 -2.75
N LEU A 38 -6.39 3.25 -2.12
CA LEU A 38 -5.34 4.00 -2.81
C LEU A 38 -4.34 3.08 -3.53
N GLN A 39 -3.90 2.01 -2.88
CA GLN A 39 -2.97 1.05 -3.49
C GLN A 39 -3.60 0.30 -4.67
N GLU A 40 -4.88 -0.06 -4.58
CA GLU A 40 -5.62 -0.71 -5.65
C GLU A 40 -5.79 0.19 -6.87
N ASP A 41 -6.08 1.47 -6.67
CA ASP A 41 -6.23 2.42 -7.77
C ASP A 41 -4.92 2.59 -8.54
N ILE A 42 -3.80 2.65 -7.84
CA ILE A 42 -2.47 2.66 -8.48
C ILE A 42 -2.19 1.34 -9.20
N SER A 43 -2.53 0.18 -8.61
CA SER A 43 -2.39 -1.13 -9.26
C SER A 43 -3.21 -1.22 -10.55
N LYS A 44 -4.47 -0.79 -10.52
CA LYS A 44 -5.38 -0.75 -11.67
C LYS A 44 -4.83 0.18 -12.76
N PHE A 45 -4.34 1.36 -12.38
CA PHE A 45 -3.72 2.30 -13.30
C PHE A 45 -2.51 1.69 -14.01
N VAL A 46 -1.58 1.09 -13.27
CA VAL A 46 -0.39 0.44 -13.83
C VAL A 46 -0.75 -0.74 -14.72
N SER A 47 -1.70 -1.58 -14.28
CA SER A 47 -2.17 -2.72 -15.09
C SER A 47 -2.76 -2.27 -16.43
N LYS A 48 -3.52 -1.17 -16.41
CA LYS A 48 -4.06 -0.54 -17.62
C LYS A 48 -2.95 -0.01 -18.53
N VAL A 49 -1.99 0.73 -17.97
CA VAL A 49 -0.82 1.23 -18.71
C VAL A 49 -0.06 0.08 -19.39
N MET A 50 0.16 -1.03 -18.67
CA MET A 50 0.85 -2.19 -19.22
C MET A 50 0.07 -2.83 -20.37
N ALA A 51 -1.25 -2.94 -20.25
CA ALA A 51 -2.10 -3.49 -21.30
C ALA A 51 -2.14 -2.57 -22.55
N GLU A 52 -2.33 -1.27 -22.37
CA GLU A 52 -2.43 -0.29 -23.46
C GLU A 52 -1.13 -0.19 -24.27
N ASN A 53 0.02 -0.32 -23.61
CA ASN A 53 1.34 -0.23 -24.24
C ASN A 53 1.95 -1.61 -24.59
N ASN A 54 1.21 -2.71 -24.38
CA ASN A 54 1.70 -4.08 -24.56
C ASN A 54 3.03 -4.36 -23.83
N LEU A 55 3.15 -3.84 -22.59
CA LEU A 55 4.35 -3.96 -21.77
C LEU A 55 4.31 -5.20 -20.89
N GLY A 56 5.34 -6.03 -21.00
CA GLY A 56 5.63 -7.07 -20.02
C GLY A 56 6.13 -6.46 -18.69
N PHE A 57 5.98 -7.22 -17.60
CA PHE A 57 6.38 -6.80 -16.25
C PHE A 57 7.82 -6.25 -16.15
N ARG A 58 8.80 -6.92 -16.77
CA ARG A 58 10.20 -6.47 -16.74
C ARG A 58 10.41 -5.19 -17.55
N SER A 59 9.71 -5.04 -18.68
CA SER A 59 9.77 -3.83 -19.50
C SER A 59 9.18 -2.65 -18.75
N PHE A 60 8.00 -2.84 -18.13
CA PHE A 60 7.38 -1.83 -17.27
C PHE A 60 8.33 -1.37 -16.17
N ALA A 61 8.92 -2.31 -15.41
CA ALA A 61 9.84 -1.96 -14.34
C ALA A 61 11.05 -1.15 -14.85
N LYS A 62 11.60 -1.52 -16.01
CA LYS A 62 12.73 -0.83 -16.63
C LYS A 62 12.37 0.57 -17.14
N GLU A 63 11.22 0.74 -17.79
CA GLU A 63 10.78 2.02 -18.35
C GLU A 63 10.44 3.07 -17.27
N HIS A 64 10.13 2.61 -16.06
CA HIS A 64 9.76 3.45 -14.93
C HIS A 64 10.86 3.52 -13.85
N ASP A 65 12.06 3.04 -14.16
CA ASP A 65 13.23 3.00 -13.27
C ASP A 65 12.94 2.36 -11.89
N LEU A 66 12.10 1.31 -11.89
CA LEU A 66 11.68 0.58 -10.71
C LEU A 66 12.47 -0.71 -10.54
N SER A 67 12.79 -1.06 -9.29
CA SER A 67 13.19 -2.43 -8.99
C SER A 67 12.05 -3.41 -9.27
N LEU A 68 12.35 -4.66 -9.64
CA LEU A 68 11.33 -5.69 -9.85
C LEU A 68 10.49 -5.92 -8.57
N SER A 69 11.09 -5.78 -7.40
CA SER A 69 10.35 -5.88 -6.13
C SER A 69 9.31 -4.77 -5.99
N MET A 70 9.69 -3.52 -6.29
CA MET A 70 8.76 -2.39 -6.26
C MET A 70 7.67 -2.52 -7.31
N ALA A 71 8.02 -2.87 -8.55
CA ALA A 71 7.03 -3.13 -9.60
C ALA A 71 6.05 -4.24 -9.19
N SER A 72 6.52 -5.30 -8.53
CA SER A 72 5.66 -6.39 -8.04
C SER A 72 4.68 -5.91 -6.96
N LYS A 73 5.17 -5.11 -6.00
CA LYS A 73 4.36 -4.52 -4.93
C LYS A 73 3.26 -3.61 -5.48
N ILE A 74 3.63 -2.72 -6.41
CA ILE A 74 2.71 -1.83 -7.12
C ILE A 74 1.63 -2.63 -7.85
N LEU A 75 2.02 -3.64 -8.63
CA LEU A 75 1.08 -4.45 -9.40
C LEU A 75 0.10 -5.20 -8.49
N LYS A 76 0.55 -5.63 -7.31
CA LYS A 76 -0.29 -6.32 -6.32
C LYS A 76 -1.17 -5.38 -5.49
N GLY A 77 -1.04 -4.06 -5.66
CA GLY A 77 -1.73 -3.09 -4.80
C GLY A 77 -1.28 -3.22 -3.35
N SER A 78 0.03 -3.31 -3.13
CA SER A 78 0.61 -3.56 -1.81
C SER A 78 1.89 -2.75 -1.60
N GLY A 79 2.29 -2.62 -0.33
CA GLY A 79 3.54 -1.97 0.05
C GLY A 79 3.49 -0.45 0.02
N ASN A 80 4.54 0.15 0.56
CA ASN A 80 4.60 1.59 0.77
C ASN A 80 5.08 2.27 -0.51
N LEU A 81 4.15 2.94 -1.20
CA LEU A 81 4.42 3.74 -2.39
C LEU A 81 4.57 5.20 -1.99
N THR A 82 5.66 5.83 -2.41
CA THR A 82 5.81 7.27 -2.19
C THR A 82 5.00 8.04 -3.21
N LEU A 83 4.55 9.25 -2.85
CA LEU A 83 3.91 10.17 -3.79
C LEU A 83 4.83 10.47 -4.98
N GLU A 84 6.14 10.53 -4.76
CA GLU A 84 7.15 10.68 -5.82
C GLU A 84 7.09 9.53 -6.83
N THR A 85 7.00 8.28 -6.36
CA THR A 85 6.88 7.11 -7.23
C THR A 85 5.61 7.18 -8.07
N ILE A 86 4.47 7.55 -7.45
CA ILE A 86 3.19 7.68 -8.14
C ILE A 86 3.26 8.79 -9.20
N ALA A 87 3.81 9.95 -8.84
CA ALA A 87 3.97 11.08 -9.75
C ALA A 87 4.89 10.73 -10.92
N HIS A 88 5.99 10.01 -10.67
CA HIS A 88 6.90 9.53 -11.70
C HIS A 88 6.20 8.59 -12.68
N ILE A 89 5.47 7.59 -12.18
CA ILE A 89 4.74 6.66 -13.05
C ILE A 89 3.68 7.40 -13.88
N ALA A 90 2.94 8.32 -13.28
CA ALA A 90 1.97 9.13 -14.03
C ALA A 90 2.65 9.96 -15.12
N TYR A 91 3.76 10.63 -14.81
CA TYR A 91 4.52 11.45 -15.75
C TYR A 91 5.05 10.63 -16.94
N CYS A 92 5.66 9.48 -16.69
CA CYS A 92 6.19 8.58 -17.74
C CYS A 92 5.09 8.11 -18.71
N ASN A 93 3.82 8.11 -18.28
CA ASN A 93 2.67 7.73 -19.10
C ASN A 93 1.84 8.93 -19.61
N GLY A 94 2.40 10.14 -19.56
CA GLY A 94 1.73 11.36 -20.02
C GLY A 94 0.46 11.71 -19.24
N LYS A 95 0.36 11.26 -17.98
CA LYS A 95 -0.75 11.54 -17.08
C LYS A 95 -0.34 12.57 -16.01
N LYS A 96 -1.36 13.17 -15.39
CA LYS A 96 -1.19 14.04 -14.22
C LYS A 96 -1.79 13.34 -13.00
N ALA A 97 -0.96 13.02 -12.02
CA ALA A 97 -1.42 12.50 -10.75
C ALA A 97 -1.97 13.64 -9.88
N HIS A 98 -3.15 13.44 -9.31
CA HIS A 98 -3.73 14.27 -8.27
C HIS A 98 -4.61 13.38 -7.37
N ILE A 99 -4.81 13.79 -6.12
CA ILE A 99 -5.63 13.06 -5.16
C ILE A 99 -6.93 13.85 -4.95
N VAL A 100 -8.05 13.14 -4.94
CA VAL A 100 -9.38 13.66 -4.61
C VAL A 100 -9.91 12.82 -3.46
N PHE A 101 -10.29 13.47 -2.37
CA PHE A 101 -10.97 12.81 -1.26
C PHE A 101 -12.48 12.85 -1.51
N THR A 102 -13.14 11.72 -1.26
CA THR A 102 -14.59 11.55 -1.43
C THR A 102 -15.20 11.05 -0.13
N ASP A 103 -16.48 11.38 0.10
CA ASP A 103 -17.29 10.90 1.23
C ASP A 103 -17.70 9.43 1.11
#